data_AF-A0A975B9T2-F1
#
_entry.id   AF-A0A975B9T2-F1
#
_cell.length_a   1.000
_cell.length_b   1.000
_cell.length_c   1.000
_cell.angle_alpha   90.00
_cell.angle_beta   90.00
_cell.angle_gamma   90.00
#
_symmetry.space_group_name_H-M   'P 1'
#
loop_
_entity.id
_entity.type
_entity.pdbx_description
1 polymer ?
#
loop_
_entity_poly.entity_id
_entity_poly.type
_entity_poly.pdbx_seq_one_letter_code
_entity_poly.pdbx_strand_id
1 'polypeptide(L)' 'MIHSNSNALIVEELIKSLEPVIRRIIREELKSVIEKQADIFHLNPGMPIYDDMLEIHERNIKDQLEFMSHEEVWSD' A
#
# COMPACT_ATOMS: atom_id res chain seq x y z
N MET A 1 -0.39 -15.22 -36.85
CA MET A 1 -0.71 -15.24 -35.41
C MET A 1 0.40 -14.54 -34.61
N ILE A 2 0.47 -13.20 -34.62
CA ILE A 2 1.49 -12.42 -33.87
C ILE A 2 0.91 -11.09 -33.32
N HIS A 3 -0.37 -11.05 -32.92
CA HIS A 3 -1.01 -9.79 -32.45
C HIS A 3 -1.47 -9.83 -30.99
N SER A 4 -1.66 -11.01 -30.40
CA SER A 4 -2.05 -11.12 -29.00
C SER A 4 -0.91 -10.82 -28.02
N ASN A 5 0.35 -11.10 -28.39
CA ASN A 5 1.49 -10.94 -27.48
C ASN A 5 1.91 -9.47 -27.31
N SER A 6 1.77 -8.66 -28.37
CA SER A 6 2.13 -7.23 -28.34
C SER A 6 1.16 -6.41 -27.50
N ASN A 7 -0.14 -6.73 -27.53
CA ASN A 7 -1.14 -6.02 -26.74
C ASN A 7 -1.00 -6.29 -25.25
N ALA A 8 -0.63 -7.51 -24.85
CA ALA A 8 -0.40 -7.85 -23.43
C ALA A 8 0.79 -7.06 -22.86
N LEU A 9 1.91 -6.98 -23.60
CA LEU A 9 3.08 -6.17 -23.22
C LEU A 9 2.75 -4.68 -23.06
N ILE A 10 1.95 -4.11 -23.97
CA ILE A 10 1.53 -2.70 -23.90
C ILE A 10 0.67 -2.44 -22.66
N VAL A 11 -0.23 -3.37 -22.31
CA VAL A 11 -1.07 -3.25 -21.12
C VAL A 11 -0.24 -3.36 -19.84
N GLU A 12 0.73 -4.27 -19.77
CA GLU A 12 1.64 -4.37 -18.62
C GLU A 12 2.50 -3.11 -18.42
N GLU A 13 3.05 -2.56 -19.51
CA GLU A 13 3.82 -1.31 -19.45
C GLU A 13 2.94 -0.13 -19.01
N LEU A 14 1.68 -0.09 -19.46
CA LEU A 14 0.72 0.91 -19.02
C LEU A 14 0.39 0.77 -17.53
N ILE A 15 0.14 -0.45 -17.04
CA ILE A 15 -0.10 -0.72 -15.61
C ILE A 15 1.10 -0.27 -14.78
N LYS A 16 2.32 -0.67 -15.17
CA LYS A 16 3.57 -0.27 -14.47
C LYS A 16 3.75 1.25 -14.43
N SER A 17 3.31 1.95 -15.47
CA SER A 17 3.41 3.41 -15.56
C SER A 17 2.33 4.13 -14.74
N LEU A 18 1.12 3.57 -14.69
CA LEU A 18 -0.02 4.17 -13.98
C LEU A 18 -0.05 3.85 -12.50
N GLU A 19 0.44 2.69 -12.07
CA GLU A 19 0.47 2.28 -10.68
C GLU A 19 1.06 3.35 -9.74
N PRO A 20 2.25 3.92 -9.99
CA PRO A 20 2.80 4.96 -9.10
C PRO A 20 1.94 6.23 -9.08
N VAL A 21 1.27 6.57 -10.19
CA VAL A 21 0.38 7.73 -10.28
C VAL A 21 -0.88 7.51 -9.46
N ILE A 22 -1.54 6.36 -9.63
CA ILE A 22 -2.74 5.99 -8.88
C ILE A 22 -2.42 5.91 -7.39
N ARG A 23 -1.31 5.26 -7.02
CA ARG A 23 -0.86 5.16 -5.62
C ARG A 23 -0.62 6.54 -5.00
N ARG A 24 -0.05 7.47 -5.76
CA ARG A 24 0.16 8.85 -5.30
C ARG A 24 -1.17 9.56 -5.07
N ILE A 25 -2.10 9.52 -6.03
CA ILE A 25 -3.41 10.17 -5.90
C ILE A 25 -4.15 9.62 -4.69
N ILE A 26 -4.26 8.28 -4.55
CA ILE A 26 -4.93 7.67 -3.41
C ILE A 26 -4.28 8.11 -2.08
N ARG A 27 -2.95 8.16 -2.00
CA ARG A 27 -2.25 8.63 -0.80
C ARG A 27 -2.57 10.08 -0.47
N GLU A 28 -2.61 10.96 -1.46
CA GLU A 28 -2.94 12.38 -1.29
C GLU A 28 -4.39 12.56 -0.82
N GLU A 29 -5.34 11.83 -1.41
CA GLU A 29 -6.75 11.87 -1.01
C GLU A 29 -6.96 11.35 0.42
N LEU A 30 -6.36 10.20 0.76
CA LEU A 30 -6.42 9.64 2.11
C LEU A 30 -5.81 10.60 3.13
N LYS A 31 -4.67 11.23 2.80
CA LYS A 31 -4.06 12.24 3.66
C LYS A 31 -5.01 13.43 3.88
N SER A 32 -5.65 13.92 2.82
CA SER A 32 -6.62 15.01 2.92
C SER A 32 -7.81 14.65 3.81
N VAL A 33 -8.29 13.41 3.74
CA VAL A 33 -9.38 12.91 4.60
C VAL A 33 -8.96 12.90 6.07
N ILE A 34 -7.76 12.36 6.37
CA ILE A 34 -7.22 12.32 7.74
C ILE A 34 -7.02 13.74 8.29
N GLU A 35 -6.50 14.67 7.49
CA GLU A 35 -6.29 16.06 7.92
C GLU A 35 -7.61 16.80 8.20
N LYS A 36 -8.66 16.52 7.42
CA LYS A 36 -9.98 17.17 7.57
C LYS A 36 -10.84 16.54 8.66
N GLN A 37 -10.63 15.26 8.97
CA GLN A 37 -11.37 14.52 10.00
C GLN A 37 -10.37 13.71 10.83
N ALA A 38 -9.71 14.39 11.76
CA ALA A 38 -8.67 13.81 12.60
C ALA A 38 -9.14 12.59 13.42
N ASP A 39 -10.45 12.51 13.72
CA ASP A 39 -11.02 11.46 14.57
C ASP A 39 -11.47 10.18 13.82
N ILE A 40 -11.31 10.06 12.49
CA ILE A 40 -11.77 8.83 11.78
C ILE A 40 -10.89 7.62 12.15
N PHE A 41 -9.58 7.82 12.31
CA PHE A 41 -8.60 6.74 12.46
C PHE A 41 -7.80 6.86 13.77
N HIS A 42 -8.48 7.10 14.89
CA HIS A 42 -7.84 7.03 16.20
C HIS A 42 -7.63 5.57 16.64
N LEU A 43 -6.36 5.17 16.70
CA LEU A 43 -5.94 3.92 17.32
C LEU A 43 -5.84 4.15 18.83
N ASN A 44 -6.72 3.49 19.59
CA ASN A 44 -6.68 3.54 21.05
C ASN A 44 -5.85 2.37 21.59
N PRO A 45 -5.11 2.54 22.71
CA PRO A 45 -4.32 1.46 23.34
C PRO A 45 -5.11 0.19 23.71
N GLY A 46 -6.44 0.26 23.78
CA GLY A 46 -7.30 -0.90 24.01
C GLY A 46 -7.71 -1.67 22.74
N MET A 47 -7.28 -1.22 21.56
CA MET A 47 -7.62 -1.87 20.29
C MET A 47 -6.62 -2.98 19.97
N PRO A 48 -7.07 -4.15 19.47
CA PRO A 48 -6.18 -5.29 19.19
C PRO A 48 -5.01 -4.99 18.25
N ILE A 49 -5.18 -4.03 17.34
CA ILE A 49 -4.17 -3.66 16.33
C ILE A 49 -3.25 -2.51 16.78
N TYR A 50 -3.46 -1.94 17.99
CA TYR A 50 -2.71 -0.78 18.44
C TYR A 50 -1.21 -1.07 18.55
N ASP A 51 -0.87 -2.16 19.24
CA ASP A 51 0.52 -2.57 19.48
C ASP A 51 1.23 -2.91 18.16
N ASP A 52 0.53 -3.61 17.26
CA ASP A 52 1.03 -3.94 15.92
C ASP A 52 1.35 -2.67 15.12
N MET A 53 0.46 -1.69 15.15
CA MET A 53 0.66 -0.42 14.44
C MET A 53 1.77 0.43 15.05
N LEU A 54 1.95 0.38 16.38
CA LEU A 54 3.05 1.03 17.07
C LEU A 54 4.39 0.39 16.67
N GLU A 55 4.45 -0.94 16.64
CA GLU A 55 5.63 -1.67 16.20
C GLU A 55 5.98 -1.36 14.73
N ILE A 56 4.99 -1.38 13.84
CA ILE A 56 5.17 -1.00 12.43
C ILE A 56 5.70 0.43 12.31
N HIS A 57 5.18 1.36 13.12
CA HIS A 57 5.63 2.74 13.14
C HIS A 57 7.09 2.87 13.57
N GLU A 58 7.50 2.16 14.64
CA GLU A 58 8.88 2.16 15.10
C GLU A 58 9.84 1.56 14.08
N ARG A 59 9.46 0.45 13.43
CA ARG A 59 10.24 -0.19 12.36
C ARG A 59 10.40 0.74 11.16
N ASN A 60 9.35 1.48 10.79
CA ASN A 60 9.40 2.46 9.70
C ASN A 60 10.43 3.58 9.97
N ILE A 61 10.47 4.12 11.19
CA ILE A 61 11.44 5.16 11.56
C ILE A 61 12.89 4.65 11.48
N LYS A 62 13.09 3.36 11.79
CA LYS A 62 14.41 2.71 11.77
C LYS A 62 14.80 2.18 10.39
N ASP A 63 13.96 2.35 9.37
CA ASP A 63 14.12 1.76 8.03
C ASP A 63 14.24 0.21 8.08
N GLN A 64 13.47 -0.40 8.97
CA GLN A 64 13.43 -1.85 9.26
C GLN A 64 12.09 -2.47 8.89
N LEU A 65 11.34 -1.86 7.96
CA LEU A 65 10.08 -2.43 7.50
C LEU A 65 10.35 -3.65 6.62
N GLU A 66 9.81 -4.79 7.04
CA GLU A 66 9.77 -6.00 6.24
C GLU A 66 8.37 -6.13 5.63
N PHE A 67 8.33 -6.23 4.30
CA PHE A 67 7.10 -6.48 3.56
C PHE A 67 7.16 -7.90 3.00
N MET A 68 6.18 -8.71 3.37
CA MET A 68 5.99 -10.01 2.76
C MET A 68 5.19 -9.83 1.47
N SER A 69 5.65 -10.48 0.41
CA SER A 69 4.91 -10.65 -0.83
C SER A 69 3.65 -11.49 -0.60
N HIS A 70 2.72 -11.41 -1.54
CA HIS A 70 1.50 -12.21 -1.50
C HIS A 70 1.85 -13.71 -1.50
N GLU A 71 2.80 -14.10 -2.32
CA GLU A 71 3.29 -15.47 -2.41
C GLU A 71 3.86 -15.94 -1.07
N GLU A 72 4.64 -15.12 -0.36
CA GLU A 72 5.22 -15.48 0.94
C GLU A 72 4.18 -15.66 2.07
N VAL A 73 3.04 -14.97 2.00
CA VAL A 73 1.99 -15.08 3.02
C VAL A 73 1.07 -16.29 2.79
N TRP A 74 0.89 -16.70 1.54
CA TRP A 74 -0.10 -17.72 1.15
C TRP A 74 0.50 -19.03 0.60
N SER A 75 1.82 -19.16 0.60
CA SER A 75 2.49 -20.43 0.28
C SER A 75 2.65 -21.27 1.54
N ASP A 76 1.80 -22.29 1.70
CA ASP A 76 1.97 -23.39 2.66
C ASP A 76 3.12 -24.33 2.27
#